data_AF-A0A0M2URH7-F1
#
_entry.id   AF-A0A0M2URH7-F1
#
_cell.length_a   1.000
_cell.length_b   1.000
_cell.length_c   1.000
_cell.angle_alpha   90.00
_cell.angle_beta   90.00
_cell.angle_gamma   90.00
#
_symmetry.space_group_name_H-M   'P 1'
#
loop_
_entity.id
_entity.type
_entity.pdbx_description
1 polymer ?
#
loop_
_entity_poly.entity_id
_entity_poly.type
_entity_poly.pdbx_seq_one_letter_code
_entity_poly.pdbx_strand_id
1 'polypeptide(L)'
;MKTLGIHIGHDSGSSLIIDGQIIADVSEERFVRLKHYAGLPVHSINFCLAAGKISFDELDFIAISGEIADLKLKTLLNLSDEQFAHIVEQNLPHRSIGRKVKGLLRNKIVYQESPPLYLRFFNLAPKTKVIKVDHHVAHAASAYYTSGYQDCLIITCDGVGDGTSLAVWNGTGGVIKEIRRYDTAGSFGWFYSLVTEALGWWVGDGEGKTMGLAPYGDRKTVTNKEILARYLPCYQEGELVRGIDFGAVKYFKEFDAFHWHFPDARKIQKAVEDYGPEHVAAEAQYLLEESLLQFIRHWVIKEQAKNLATAGGVFLNVKLNQKILEDTLVENYYIFRMRVTLALHWGLPSRYPNIFPEKVLLKGLTICIGDPSMATMKLKLF
;
A
#
# COMPACT_ATOMS: atom_id res chain seq x y z
N MET A 1 11.40 21.21 -7.77
CA MET A 1 11.57 19.76 -7.89
C MET A 1 10.26 19.12 -8.34
N LYS A 2 10.30 18.43 -9.50
CA LYS A 2 9.17 17.75 -10.13
C LYS A 2 9.39 16.24 -10.03
N THR A 3 8.51 15.55 -9.31
CA THR A 3 8.62 14.10 -9.05
C THR A 3 7.36 13.38 -9.48
N LEU A 4 7.49 12.36 -10.33
CA LEU A 4 6.41 11.46 -10.71
C LEU A 4 6.54 10.14 -9.94
N GLY A 5 5.58 9.83 -9.09
CA GLY A 5 5.42 8.52 -8.48
C GLY A 5 4.70 7.55 -9.42
N ILE A 6 5.21 6.33 -9.58
CA ILE A 6 4.62 5.28 -10.41
C ILE A 6 4.49 4.00 -9.58
N HIS A 7 3.27 3.46 -9.53
CA HIS A 7 2.98 2.13 -8.99
C HIS A 7 2.57 1.17 -10.11
N ILE A 8 3.29 0.05 -10.24
CA ILE A 8 2.96 -1.04 -11.16
C ILE A 8 2.74 -2.29 -10.32
N GLY A 9 1.51 -2.76 -10.27
CA GLY A 9 1.07 -3.77 -9.32
C GLY A 9 -0.44 -3.67 -9.12
N HIS A 10 -0.97 -4.40 -8.15
CA HIS A 10 -2.37 -4.26 -7.75
C HIS A 10 -2.71 -2.79 -7.44
N ASP A 11 -3.78 -2.26 -8.03
CA ASP A 11 -4.12 -0.83 -7.95
C ASP A 11 -3.07 0.10 -8.60
N SER A 12 -2.59 -0.25 -9.81
CA SER A 12 -1.63 0.56 -10.57
C SER A 12 -2.11 2.00 -10.75
N GLY A 13 -1.18 2.95 -10.68
CA GLY A 13 -1.49 4.38 -10.73
C GLY A 13 -0.26 5.27 -10.78
N SER A 14 -0.48 6.58 -10.76
CA SER A 14 0.59 7.57 -10.72
C SER A 14 0.21 8.82 -9.95
N SER A 15 1.22 9.46 -9.37
CA SER A 15 1.10 10.71 -8.63
C SER A 15 2.16 11.71 -9.10
N LEU A 16 1.79 12.99 -9.23
CA LEU A 16 2.72 14.07 -9.54
C LEU A 16 2.82 15.03 -8.36
N ILE A 17 4.06 15.29 -7.96
CA ILE A 17 4.41 16.27 -6.94
C ILE A 17 5.32 17.32 -7.55
N ILE A 18 4.97 18.59 -7.35
CA ILE A 18 5.80 19.73 -7.76
C ILE A 18 6.03 20.58 -6.51
N ASP A 19 7.30 20.78 -6.15
CA ASP A 19 7.74 21.64 -5.05
C ASP A 19 7.02 21.36 -3.72
N GLY A 20 6.82 20.06 -3.42
CA GLY A 20 6.13 19.62 -2.22
C GLY A 20 4.63 19.92 -2.23
N GLN A 21 4.00 19.94 -3.40
CA GLN A 21 2.55 19.96 -3.53
C GLN A 21 2.11 18.79 -4.39
N ILE A 22 1.09 18.05 -3.92
CA ILE A 22 0.46 16.98 -4.71
C ILE A 22 -0.40 17.67 -5.77
N ILE A 23 -0.01 17.54 -7.03
CA ILE A 23 -0.71 18.14 -8.16
C ILE A 23 -1.82 17.21 -8.66
N ALA A 24 -1.53 15.92 -8.74
CA ALA A 24 -2.47 14.90 -9.14
C ALA A 24 -2.05 13.55 -8.54
N ASP A 25 -3.04 12.71 -8.22
CA ASP A 25 -2.84 11.31 -7.87
C ASP A 25 -4.06 10.53 -8.34
N VAL A 26 -3.84 9.50 -9.14
CA VAL A 26 -4.93 8.77 -9.80
C VAL A 26 -4.54 7.31 -10.08
N SER A 27 -5.50 6.42 -9.84
CA SER A 27 -5.42 5.00 -10.19
C SER A 27 -5.81 4.76 -11.65
N GLU A 28 -5.09 3.87 -12.33
CA GLU A 28 -5.30 3.53 -13.73
C GLU A 28 -6.68 2.92 -13.99
N GLU A 29 -7.22 2.18 -13.02
CA GLU A 29 -8.57 1.60 -13.07
C GLU A 29 -9.67 2.63 -13.36
N ARG A 30 -9.46 3.92 -13.04
CA ARG A 30 -10.40 5.00 -13.33
C ARG A 30 -10.50 5.28 -14.82
N PHE A 31 -9.43 5.07 -15.58
CA PHE A 31 -9.39 5.26 -17.03
C PHE A 31 -9.75 3.98 -17.78
N VAL A 32 -9.11 2.85 -17.42
CA VAL A 32 -9.30 1.59 -18.15
C VAL A 32 -10.58 0.85 -17.76
N ARG A 33 -11.24 1.27 -16.67
CA ARG A 33 -12.51 0.72 -16.16
C ARG A 33 -12.43 -0.76 -15.76
N LEU A 34 -11.20 -1.27 -15.59
CA LEU A 34 -10.88 -2.57 -15.02
C LEU A 34 -10.47 -2.36 -13.57
N LYS A 35 -11.26 -2.90 -12.65
CA LYS A 35 -11.01 -2.78 -11.21
C LYS A 35 -9.71 -3.48 -10.84
N HIS A 36 -8.92 -2.87 -9.96
CA HIS A 36 -7.64 -3.41 -9.50
C HIS A 36 -6.60 -3.65 -10.60
N TYR A 37 -6.68 -2.87 -11.68
CA TYR A 37 -5.80 -3.00 -12.83
C TYR A 37 -4.32 -3.01 -12.41
N ALA A 38 -3.60 -4.05 -12.82
CA ALA A 38 -2.18 -4.25 -12.49
C ALA A 38 -1.23 -4.20 -13.70
N GLY A 39 -1.70 -3.58 -14.78
CA GLY A 39 -0.89 -3.30 -15.96
C GLY A 39 -0.09 -2.00 -15.83
N LEU A 40 0.14 -1.32 -16.96
CA LEU A 40 0.92 -0.10 -17.03
C LEU A 40 0.04 1.14 -16.77
N PRO A 41 0.45 2.09 -15.91
CA PRO A 41 -0.36 3.27 -15.58
C PRO A 41 -0.22 4.40 -16.63
N VAL A 42 -0.39 4.09 -17.92
CA VAL A 42 -0.13 5.05 -19.01
C VAL A 42 -1.11 6.22 -18.97
N HIS A 43 -2.37 5.98 -18.69
CA HIS A 43 -3.37 7.06 -18.61
C HIS A 43 -3.17 7.92 -17.37
N SER A 44 -2.80 7.30 -16.24
CA SER A 44 -2.50 8.00 -14.99
C SER A 44 -1.30 8.92 -15.13
N ILE A 45 -0.21 8.45 -15.75
CA ILE A 45 0.97 9.29 -16.02
C ILE A 45 0.58 10.49 -16.89
N ASN A 46 -0.11 10.25 -18.00
CA ASN A 46 -0.52 11.32 -18.91
C ASN A 46 -1.44 12.34 -18.22
N PHE A 47 -2.38 11.87 -17.40
CA PHE A 47 -3.25 12.74 -16.61
C PHE A 47 -2.47 13.59 -15.63
N CYS A 48 -1.52 12.99 -14.89
CA CYS A 48 -0.65 13.69 -13.96
C CYS A 48 0.16 14.80 -14.65
N LEU A 49 0.82 14.49 -15.77
CA LEU A 49 1.58 15.47 -16.56
C LEU A 49 0.69 16.61 -17.07
N ALA A 50 -0.49 16.28 -17.59
CA ALA A 50 -1.46 17.27 -18.07
C ALA A 50 -1.96 18.19 -16.94
N ALA A 51 -2.27 17.63 -15.77
CA ALA A 51 -2.67 18.39 -14.59
C ALA A 51 -1.56 19.33 -14.10
N GLY A 52 -0.30 18.88 -14.14
CA GLY A 52 0.86 19.71 -13.81
C GLY A 52 1.31 20.68 -14.90
N LYS A 53 0.72 20.60 -16.10
CA LYS A 53 1.12 21.40 -17.27
C LYS A 53 2.62 21.29 -17.55
N ILE A 54 3.18 20.10 -17.39
CA ILE A 54 4.59 19.80 -17.67
C ILE A 54 4.68 18.64 -18.67
N SER A 55 5.77 18.59 -19.43
CA SER A 55 6.14 17.41 -20.21
C SER A 55 6.93 16.41 -19.38
N PHE A 56 7.01 15.17 -19.86
CA PHE A 56 7.70 14.08 -19.16
C PHE A 56 9.20 14.34 -18.97
N ASP A 57 9.85 15.00 -19.94
CA ASP A 57 11.27 15.34 -19.90
C ASP A 57 11.61 16.46 -18.90
N GLU A 58 10.60 17.16 -18.37
CA GLU A 58 10.80 18.15 -17.33
C GLU A 58 10.98 17.53 -15.94
N LEU A 59 10.66 16.26 -15.74
CA LEU A 59 10.76 15.57 -14.45
C LEU A 59 12.19 15.51 -13.93
N ASP A 60 12.37 15.81 -12.65
CA ASP A 60 13.65 15.65 -11.96
C ASP A 60 13.80 14.22 -11.42
N PHE A 61 12.69 13.64 -10.94
CA PHE A 61 12.65 12.30 -10.37
C PHE A 61 11.46 11.48 -10.86
N ILE A 62 11.69 10.18 -11.01
CA ILE A 62 10.65 9.16 -11.12
C ILE A 62 10.82 8.21 -9.93
N ALA A 63 9.82 8.16 -9.05
CA ALA A 63 9.83 7.31 -7.88
C ALA A 63 8.97 6.07 -8.12
N ILE A 64 9.58 4.89 -8.08
CA ILE A 64 8.90 3.61 -8.24
C ILE A 64 8.64 3.02 -6.86
N SER A 65 7.37 2.78 -6.53
CA SER A 65 7.01 2.09 -5.30
C SER A 65 7.31 0.59 -5.42
N GLY A 66 7.96 0.02 -4.42
CA GLY A 66 8.33 -1.40 -4.36
C GLY A 66 9.82 -1.64 -4.64
N GLU A 67 10.38 -2.62 -3.96
CA GLU A 67 11.76 -3.06 -4.14
C GLU A 67 11.93 -4.01 -5.34
N ILE A 68 10.85 -4.53 -5.92
CA ILE A 68 10.91 -5.35 -7.12
C ILE A 68 10.54 -4.47 -8.32
N ALA A 69 11.52 -4.19 -9.19
CA ALA A 69 11.24 -3.50 -10.44
C ALA A 69 10.54 -4.49 -11.40
N ASP A 70 9.26 -4.26 -11.68
CA ASP A 70 8.52 -5.01 -12.70
C ASP A 70 9.22 -4.79 -14.06
N LEU A 71 9.42 -5.86 -14.84
CA LEU A 71 9.95 -5.78 -16.21
C LEU A 71 9.13 -4.84 -17.10
N LYS A 72 7.83 -4.67 -16.80
CA LYS A 72 6.97 -3.67 -17.44
C LYS A 72 7.53 -2.24 -17.32
N LEU A 73 8.30 -1.94 -16.28
CA LEU A 73 8.97 -0.64 -16.12
C LEU A 73 10.00 -0.39 -17.24
N LYS A 74 10.75 -1.43 -17.64
CA LYS A 74 11.71 -1.34 -18.75
C LYS A 74 10.99 -0.91 -20.02
N THR A 75 9.85 -1.53 -20.31
CA THR A 75 9.02 -1.20 -21.46
C THR A 75 8.44 0.21 -21.33
N LEU A 76 7.83 0.56 -20.20
CA LEU A 76 7.17 1.86 -19.97
C LEU A 76 8.12 3.05 -20.19
N LEU A 77 9.34 2.91 -19.68
CA LEU A 77 10.35 3.98 -19.65
C LEU A 77 11.40 3.87 -20.78
N ASN A 78 11.20 2.95 -21.72
CA ASN A 78 12.12 2.66 -22.84
C ASN A 78 13.60 2.52 -22.38
N LEU A 79 13.83 1.74 -21.32
CA LEU A 79 15.14 1.60 -20.71
C LEU A 79 16.01 0.59 -21.47
N SER A 80 17.30 0.90 -21.62
CA SER A 80 18.31 -0.10 -22.02
C SER A 80 18.46 -1.19 -20.95
N ASP A 81 19.06 -2.32 -21.32
CA ASP A 81 19.36 -3.39 -20.35
C ASP A 81 20.27 -2.90 -19.21
N GLU A 82 21.24 -2.04 -19.52
CA GLU A 82 22.14 -1.45 -18.53
C GLU A 82 21.39 -0.50 -17.58
N GLN A 83 20.52 0.36 -18.11
CA GLN A 83 19.71 1.29 -17.30
C GLN A 83 18.79 0.53 -16.36
N PHE A 84 18.10 -0.50 -16.88
CA PHE A 84 17.19 -1.31 -16.07
C PHE A 84 17.95 -2.11 -15.00
N ALA A 85 19.09 -2.72 -15.34
CA ALA A 85 19.93 -3.42 -14.38
C ALA A 85 20.41 -2.48 -13.25
N HIS A 86 20.84 -1.26 -13.60
CA HIS A 86 21.23 -0.27 -12.60
C HIS A 86 20.09 0.06 -11.62
N ILE A 87 18.86 0.27 -12.12
CA ILE A 87 17.68 0.53 -11.27
C ILE A 87 17.36 -0.67 -10.38
N VAL A 88 17.43 -1.90 -10.91
CA VAL A 88 17.21 -3.11 -10.12
C VAL A 88 18.22 -3.21 -8.97
N GLU A 89 19.47 -2.86 -9.23
CA GLU A 89 20.59 -2.96 -8.29
C GLU A 89 20.59 -1.89 -7.18
N GLN A 90 19.90 -0.75 -7.36
CA GLN A 90 19.87 0.38 -6.41
C GLN A 90 19.50 0.00 -4.96
N ASN A 91 18.77 -1.11 -4.74
CA ASN A 91 18.33 -1.56 -3.41
C ASN A 91 18.79 -2.98 -3.03
N LEU A 92 19.62 -3.66 -3.84
CA LEU A 92 20.12 -4.98 -3.48
C LEU A 92 21.27 -4.85 -2.47
N PRO A 93 21.25 -5.57 -1.33
CA PRO A 93 22.41 -5.59 -0.44
C PRO A 93 23.63 -6.10 -1.21
N HIS A 94 24.76 -5.37 -1.15
CA HIS A 94 26.02 -5.63 -1.87
C HIS A 94 26.54 -7.09 -1.78
N ARG A 95 26.02 -7.91 -0.86
CA ARG A 95 26.39 -9.33 -0.69
C ARG A 95 25.63 -10.35 -1.55
N SER A 96 24.66 -9.93 -2.38
CA SER A 96 23.84 -10.87 -3.19
C SER A 96 24.01 -10.73 -4.72
N ILE A 97 25.02 -9.98 -5.16
CA ILE A 97 25.23 -9.56 -6.56
C ILE A 97 25.37 -10.77 -7.51
N GLY A 98 26.07 -11.83 -7.10
CA GLY A 98 26.47 -12.91 -8.03
C GLY A 98 25.41 -13.99 -8.35
N ARG A 99 24.42 -14.24 -7.47
CA ARG A 99 23.51 -15.39 -7.61
C ARG A 99 22.07 -15.03 -8.01
N LYS A 100 21.53 -13.90 -7.56
CA LYS A 100 20.14 -13.50 -7.88
C LYS A 100 20.02 -12.81 -9.24
N VAL A 101 20.99 -11.99 -9.64
CA VAL A 101 21.04 -11.36 -10.97
C VAL A 101 21.10 -12.43 -12.07
N LYS A 102 21.90 -13.48 -11.88
CA LYS A 102 21.92 -14.65 -12.79
C LYS A 102 20.62 -15.44 -12.83
N GLY A 103 19.82 -15.44 -11.75
CA GLY A 103 18.52 -16.12 -11.68
C GLY A 103 17.38 -15.36 -12.38
N LEU A 104 17.35 -14.02 -12.20
CA LEU A 104 16.46 -13.11 -12.91
C LEU A 104 16.76 -13.10 -14.42
N LEU A 105 18.03 -13.14 -14.81
CA LEU A 105 18.45 -13.29 -16.21
C LEU A 105 18.25 -14.73 -16.76
N ARG A 106 18.26 -15.76 -15.89
CA ARG A 106 18.03 -17.17 -16.31
C ARG A 106 16.58 -17.51 -16.53
N ASN A 107 15.67 -16.82 -15.85
CA ASN A 107 14.27 -16.82 -16.19
C ASN A 107 14.11 -15.99 -17.46
N LYS A 108 14.49 -16.61 -18.59
CA LYS A 108 13.91 -16.38 -19.92
C LYS A 108 12.40 -16.64 -19.81
N ILE A 109 11.69 -15.82 -19.04
CA ILE A 109 10.26 -15.70 -19.16
C ILE A 109 10.09 -14.97 -20.48
N VAL A 110 9.70 -15.78 -21.46
CA VAL A 110 9.27 -15.40 -22.79
C VAL A 110 8.25 -14.26 -22.65
N TYR A 111 8.71 -13.02 -22.79
CA TYR A 111 7.85 -11.89 -23.13
C TYR A 111 8.48 -11.17 -24.32
N GLN A 112 7.89 -11.53 -25.47
CA GLN A 112 7.78 -10.85 -26.75
C GLN A 112 8.94 -9.94 -27.20
N GLU A 113 9.56 -10.39 -28.30
CA GLU A 113 10.08 -9.55 -29.38
C GLU A 113 9.29 -8.25 -29.47
N SER A 114 9.97 -7.12 -29.25
CA SER A 114 9.52 -5.74 -29.45
C SER A 114 8.07 -5.40 -29.00
N PRO A 115 7.87 -4.47 -28.04
CA PRO A 115 6.52 -4.00 -27.71
C PRO A 115 5.73 -3.57 -28.95
N PRO A 116 4.39 -3.70 -28.95
CA PRO A 116 3.57 -3.30 -30.10
C PRO A 116 3.88 -1.85 -30.53
N LEU A 117 3.95 -1.59 -31.84
CA LEU A 117 4.33 -0.27 -32.39
C LEU A 117 3.45 0.89 -31.91
N TYR A 118 2.23 0.62 -31.47
CA TYR A 118 1.31 1.62 -30.95
C TYR A 118 1.49 1.93 -29.46
N LEU A 119 2.30 1.15 -28.74
CA LEU A 119 2.60 1.41 -27.34
C LEU A 119 3.44 2.69 -27.26
N ARG A 120 2.89 3.72 -26.59
CA ARG A 120 3.61 4.97 -26.38
C ARG A 120 4.52 4.84 -25.18
N PHE A 121 5.81 5.07 -25.40
CA PHE A 121 6.83 5.05 -24.35
C PHE A 121 7.06 6.44 -23.77
N PHE A 122 7.52 6.47 -22.54
CA PHE A 122 8.05 7.68 -21.92
C PHE A 122 9.57 7.64 -21.97
N ASN A 123 10.17 8.46 -22.84
CA ASN A 123 11.62 8.54 -22.94
C ASN A 123 12.20 9.31 -21.77
N LEU A 124 13.09 8.68 -21.02
CA LEU A 124 13.76 9.31 -19.89
C LEU A 124 14.69 10.42 -20.37
N ALA A 125 14.52 11.63 -19.84
CA ALA A 125 15.50 12.69 -20.05
C ALA A 125 16.80 12.36 -19.32
N PRO A 126 17.99 12.74 -19.85
CA PRO A 126 19.28 12.46 -19.21
C PRO A 126 19.40 12.99 -17.76
N LYS A 127 18.65 14.03 -17.42
CA LYS A 127 18.63 14.63 -16.08
C LYS A 127 17.75 13.87 -15.07
N THR A 128 16.77 13.09 -15.55
CA THR A 128 15.73 12.49 -14.71
C THR A 128 16.31 11.29 -13.98
N LYS A 129 16.19 11.28 -12.65
CA LYS A 129 16.66 10.18 -11.81
C LYS A 129 15.50 9.23 -11.50
N VAL A 130 15.68 7.95 -11.81
CA VAL A 130 14.76 6.90 -11.36
C VAL A 130 15.24 6.38 -10.01
N ILE A 131 14.34 6.38 -9.02
CA ILE A 131 14.59 5.89 -7.66
C ILE A 131 13.53 4.86 -7.29
N LYS A 132 13.92 3.88 -6.47
CA LYS A 132 12.99 2.90 -5.90
C LYS A 132 12.76 3.18 -4.43
N VAL A 133 11.50 3.10 -4.03
CA VAL A 133 11.05 3.40 -2.67
C VAL A 133 10.43 2.15 -2.08
N ASP A 134 10.91 1.71 -0.91
CA ASP A 134 10.28 0.64 -0.14
C ASP A 134 8.79 0.95 0.08
N HIS A 135 7.93 -0.06 -0.10
CA HIS A 135 6.49 0.06 -0.07
C HIS A 135 5.98 0.62 1.27
N HIS A 136 6.54 0.16 2.39
CA HIS A 136 6.15 0.65 3.71
C HIS A 136 6.72 2.04 4.03
N VAL A 137 7.91 2.38 3.52
CA VAL A 137 8.43 3.76 3.55
C VAL A 137 7.48 4.68 2.79
N ALA A 138 7.00 4.27 1.62
CA ALA A 138 6.07 5.07 0.83
C ALA A 138 4.70 5.23 1.54
N HIS A 139 4.19 4.17 2.20
CA HIS A 139 3.04 4.28 3.10
C HIS A 139 3.30 5.26 4.24
N ALA A 140 4.44 5.15 4.94
CA ALA A 140 4.78 6.02 6.05
C ALA A 140 4.90 7.49 5.61
N ALA A 141 5.53 7.73 4.45
CA ALA A 141 5.67 9.04 3.84
C ALA A 141 4.31 9.63 3.44
N SER A 142 3.42 8.82 2.87
CA SER A 142 2.06 9.25 2.53
C SER A 142 1.30 9.71 3.78
N ALA A 143 1.39 8.98 4.89
CA ALA A 143 0.76 9.37 6.15
C ALA A 143 1.42 10.63 6.75
N TYR A 144 2.73 10.62 6.93
CA TYR A 144 3.43 11.68 7.64
C TYR A 144 3.36 13.02 6.92
N TYR A 145 3.77 13.07 5.64
CA TYR A 145 3.89 14.33 4.92
C TYR A 145 2.55 14.99 4.63
N THR A 146 1.45 14.22 4.60
CA THR A 146 0.10 14.77 4.37
C THR A 146 -0.67 15.05 5.67
N SER A 147 -0.19 14.58 6.83
CA SER A 147 -0.86 14.78 8.12
C SER A 147 -0.81 16.23 8.62
N GLY A 148 0.21 17.00 8.21
CA GLY A 148 0.49 18.33 8.75
C GLY A 148 1.18 18.32 10.12
N TYR A 149 1.47 17.15 10.70
CA TYR A 149 2.18 17.03 11.96
C TYR A 149 3.69 17.28 11.80
N GLN A 150 4.30 17.99 12.76
CA GLN A 150 5.76 18.09 12.86
C GLN A 150 6.34 16.80 13.44
N ASP A 151 5.74 16.32 14.54
CA ASP A 151 6.17 15.15 15.27
C ASP A 151 4.98 14.19 15.44
N CYS A 152 5.13 12.94 14.99
CA CYS A 152 4.10 11.91 15.17
C CYS A 152 4.69 10.49 15.15
N LEU A 153 3.96 9.58 15.79
CA LEU A 153 4.13 8.15 15.59
C LEU A 153 3.43 7.76 14.29
N ILE A 154 4.10 6.97 13.46
CA ILE A 154 3.54 6.48 12.20
C ILE A 154 3.43 4.97 12.27
N ILE A 155 2.27 4.40 11.97
CA ILE A 155 2.07 2.95 11.90
C ILE A 155 1.54 2.61 10.51
N THR A 156 2.28 1.76 9.81
CA THR A 156 1.89 1.24 8.49
C THR A 156 1.48 -0.21 8.61
N CYS A 157 0.27 -0.58 8.17
CA CYS A 157 -0.24 -1.95 8.26
C CYS A 157 -0.93 -2.37 6.96
N ASP A 158 -0.40 -3.40 6.31
CA ASP A 158 -0.86 -3.91 5.01
C ASP A 158 -0.96 -5.44 5.04
N GLY A 159 -1.43 -6.05 3.95
CA GLY A 159 -1.31 -7.49 3.75
C GLY A 159 0.17 -7.90 3.67
N VAL A 160 0.84 -7.42 2.62
CA VAL A 160 2.29 -7.48 2.48
C VAL A 160 2.76 -6.42 1.46
N GLY A 161 3.94 -5.85 1.67
CA GLY A 161 4.69 -5.12 0.66
C GLY A 161 6.18 -5.23 0.95
N ASP A 162 6.98 -5.59 -0.07
CA ASP A 162 8.44 -5.79 0.06
C ASP A 162 8.86 -6.70 1.24
N GLY A 163 8.06 -7.74 1.52
CA GLY A 163 8.30 -8.68 2.62
C GLY A 163 7.95 -8.14 4.01
N THR A 164 7.34 -6.97 4.10
CA THR A 164 6.87 -6.34 5.33
C THR A 164 5.34 -6.35 5.37
N SER A 165 4.76 -6.52 6.56
CA SER A 165 3.30 -6.42 6.75
C SER A 165 2.91 -5.29 7.72
N LEU A 166 3.80 -4.99 8.66
CA LEU A 166 3.60 -4.01 9.71
C LEU A 166 4.94 -3.30 9.96
N ALA A 167 4.89 -1.98 10.15
CA ALA A 167 6.05 -1.21 10.57
C ALA A 167 5.64 0.01 11.39
N VAL A 168 6.54 0.39 12.31
CA VAL A 168 6.40 1.51 13.23
C VAL A 168 7.53 2.48 12.98
N TRP A 169 7.20 3.75 12.88
CA TRP A 169 8.13 4.82 12.51
C TRP A 169 7.95 6.04 13.40
N ASN A 170 9.04 6.77 13.59
CA ASN A 170 9.04 8.09 14.17
C ASN A 170 9.16 9.12 13.04
N GLY A 171 8.17 10.00 12.90
CA GLY A 171 8.27 11.19 12.06
C GLY A 171 8.58 12.40 12.95
N THR A 172 9.75 13.01 12.79
CA THR A 172 10.17 14.20 13.56
C THR A 172 10.88 15.17 12.63
N GLY A 173 10.46 16.45 12.63
CA GLY A 173 11.14 17.52 11.90
C GLY A 173 11.31 17.29 10.39
N GLY A 174 10.35 16.61 9.76
CA GLY A 174 10.37 16.28 8.32
C GLY A 174 11.13 15.00 7.96
N VAL A 175 11.63 14.24 8.96
CA VAL A 175 12.40 13.01 8.75
C VAL A 175 11.63 11.81 9.30
N ILE A 176 11.59 10.72 8.53
CA ILE A 176 11.00 9.45 8.96
C ILE A 176 12.12 8.49 9.35
N LYS A 177 12.03 7.91 10.55
CA LYS A 177 12.96 6.89 11.06
C LYS A 177 12.19 5.63 11.43
N GLU A 178 12.65 4.49 10.93
CA GLU A 178 12.10 3.19 11.32
C GLU A 178 12.43 2.90 12.79
N ILE A 179 11.42 2.49 13.56
CA ILE A 179 11.60 1.98 14.93
C ILE A 179 11.58 0.45 14.90
N ARG A 180 10.58 -0.12 14.21
CA ARG A 180 10.36 -1.57 14.17
C ARG A 180 9.67 -1.98 12.87
N ARG A 181 10.02 -3.17 12.38
CA ARG A 181 9.47 -3.77 11.15
C ARG A 181 9.18 -5.25 11.40
N TYR A 182 8.07 -5.73 10.84
CA TYR A 182 7.64 -7.13 10.95
C TYR A 182 7.36 -7.70 9.56
N ASP A 183 7.79 -8.94 9.38
CA ASP A 183 7.59 -9.67 8.13
C ASP A 183 6.15 -10.16 7.98
N THR A 184 5.91 -11.00 6.99
CA THR A 184 4.60 -11.57 6.67
C THR A 184 4.01 -12.42 7.79
N ALA A 185 4.81 -12.96 8.71
CA ALA A 185 4.30 -13.76 9.81
C ALA A 185 3.50 -12.92 10.82
N GLY A 186 3.71 -11.60 10.82
CA GLY A 186 2.98 -10.62 11.63
C GLY A 186 1.76 -10.00 10.96
N SER A 187 1.32 -10.50 9.80
CA SER A 187 0.34 -9.79 8.98
C SER A 187 -1.10 -9.86 9.51
N PHE A 188 -1.58 -8.74 10.07
CA PHE A 188 -3.00 -8.53 10.35
C PHE A 188 -3.85 -8.50 9.07
N GLY A 189 -3.29 -7.95 7.98
CA GLY A 189 -3.96 -7.89 6.69
C GLY A 189 -4.23 -9.27 6.11
N TRP A 190 -3.25 -10.17 6.14
CA TRP A 190 -3.43 -11.54 5.67
C TRP A 190 -4.37 -12.37 6.53
N PHE A 191 -4.40 -12.17 7.86
CA PHE A 191 -5.45 -12.74 8.70
C PHE A 191 -6.85 -12.35 8.20
N TYR A 192 -7.05 -11.07 7.96
CA TYR A 192 -8.36 -10.55 7.55
C TYR A 192 -8.72 -10.96 6.12
N SER A 193 -7.74 -10.98 5.20
CA SER A 193 -7.90 -11.48 3.83
C SER A 193 -8.20 -12.98 3.78
N LEU A 194 -7.56 -13.79 4.64
CA LEU A 194 -7.83 -15.22 4.76
C LEU A 194 -9.30 -15.49 5.14
N VAL A 195 -9.85 -14.72 6.10
CA VAL A 195 -11.28 -14.81 6.45
C VAL A 195 -12.16 -14.31 5.31
N THR A 196 -11.76 -13.21 4.65
CA THR A 196 -12.46 -12.64 3.49
C THR A 196 -12.63 -13.66 2.37
N GLU A 197 -11.58 -14.44 2.09
CA GLU A 197 -11.64 -15.53 1.13
C GLU A 197 -12.57 -16.66 1.59
N ALA A 198 -12.50 -17.04 2.85
CA ALA A 198 -13.36 -18.09 3.41
C ALA A 198 -14.86 -17.73 3.36
N LEU A 199 -15.19 -16.44 3.38
CA LEU A 199 -16.54 -15.90 3.18
C LEU A 199 -16.96 -15.86 1.70
N GLY A 200 -16.08 -16.26 0.78
CA GLY A 200 -16.34 -16.36 -0.64
C GLY A 200 -16.06 -15.07 -1.42
N TRP A 201 -15.32 -14.12 -0.85
CA TRP A 201 -14.94 -12.90 -1.56
C TRP A 201 -13.50 -12.93 -2.04
N TRP A 202 -13.23 -12.11 -3.05
CA TRP A 202 -11.90 -11.95 -3.61
C TRP A 202 -11.00 -11.14 -2.65
N VAL A 203 -9.85 -11.72 -2.27
CA VAL A 203 -8.79 -11.05 -1.52
C VAL A 203 -8.23 -9.83 -2.26
N GLY A 204 -8.07 -8.70 -1.56
CA GLY A 204 -7.64 -7.43 -2.14
C GLY A 204 -8.80 -6.58 -2.66
N ASP A 205 -10.03 -7.09 -2.63
CA ASP A 205 -11.29 -6.37 -2.93
C ASP A 205 -12.28 -6.49 -1.76
N GLY A 206 -12.52 -7.73 -1.34
CA GLY A 206 -13.63 -8.15 -0.51
C GLY A 206 -13.52 -7.79 0.97
N GLU A 207 -12.38 -7.31 1.45
CA GLU A 207 -12.17 -6.99 2.87
C GLU A 207 -13.19 -5.94 3.35
N GLY A 208 -13.58 -5.00 2.48
CA GLY A 208 -14.64 -4.04 2.78
C GLY A 208 -16.02 -4.69 2.92
N LYS A 209 -16.29 -5.79 2.20
CA LYS A 209 -17.52 -6.59 2.33
C LYS A 209 -17.51 -7.39 3.63
N THR A 210 -16.36 -7.92 4.04
CA THR A 210 -16.18 -8.54 5.37
C THR A 210 -16.51 -7.57 6.47
N MET A 211 -15.97 -6.35 6.38
CA MET A 211 -16.26 -5.30 7.34
C MET A 211 -17.75 -4.90 7.31
N GLY A 212 -18.35 -4.83 6.11
CA GLY A 212 -19.77 -4.49 5.94
C GLY A 212 -20.73 -5.58 6.43
N LEU A 213 -20.31 -6.84 6.42
CA LEU A 213 -21.11 -7.97 6.91
C LEU A 213 -21.02 -8.13 8.43
N ALA A 214 -19.89 -7.78 9.05
CA ALA A 214 -19.64 -7.94 10.48
C ALA A 214 -20.74 -7.38 11.42
N PRO A 215 -21.38 -6.22 11.17
CA PRO A 215 -22.42 -5.68 12.04
C PRO A 215 -23.70 -6.53 12.11
N TYR A 216 -23.91 -7.44 11.16
CA TYR A 216 -25.08 -8.32 11.13
C TYR A 216 -24.88 -9.59 11.97
N GLY A 217 -23.67 -9.86 12.46
CA GLY A 217 -23.38 -11.06 13.22
C GLY A 217 -23.43 -10.90 14.74
N ASP A 218 -23.80 -11.97 15.43
CA ASP A 218 -23.53 -12.14 16.86
C ASP A 218 -22.29 -13.02 17.04
N ARG A 219 -21.25 -12.40 17.61
CA ARG A 219 -20.01 -13.10 17.95
C ARG A 219 -20.24 -14.29 18.88
N LYS A 220 -21.23 -14.25 19.77
CA LYS A 220 -21.48 -15.33 20.74
C LYS A 220 -21.84 -16.64 20.05
N THR A 221 -22.34 -16.61 18.82
CA THR A 221 -22.65 -17.81 18.03
C THR A 221 -21.41 -18.59 17.64
N VAL A 222 -20.26 -17.91 17.42
CA VAL A 222 -18.98 -18.58 17.17
C VAL A 222 -18.44 -19.13 18.49
N THR A 223 -18.79 -20.36 18.84
CA THR A 223 -18.41 -20.97 20.12
C THR A 223 -16.94 -21.39 20.16
N ASN A 224 -16.39 -21.87 19.05
CA ASN A 224 -14.96 -22.18 18.94
C ASN A 224 -14.14 -20.99 18.40
N LYS A 225 -13.72 -20.09 19.29
CA LYS A 225 -12.92 -18.90 18.93
C LYS A 225 -11.56 -19.22 18.31
N GLU A 226 -10.98 -20.36 18.70
CA GLU A 226 -9.66 -20.80 18.22
C GLU A 226 -9.62 -21.08 16.71
N ILE A 227 -10.79 -21.25 16.07
CA ILE A 227 -10.84 -21.47 14.61
C ILE A 227 -10.32 -20.27 13.82
N LEU A 228 -10.48 -19.05 14.36
CA LEU A 228 -9.95 -17.82 13.78
C LEU A 228 -8.68 -17.36 14.50
N ALA A 229 -8.65 -17.38 15.84
CA ALA A 229 -7.56 -16.82 16.63
C ALA A 229 -6.19 -17.46 16.34
N ARG A 230 -6.17 -18.74 15.92
CA ARG A 230 -4.92 -19.41 15.49
C ARG A 230 -4.25 -18.76 14.28
N TYR A 231 -5.01 -18.06 13.44
CA TYR A 231 -4.53 -17.37 12.24
C TYR A 231 -4.26 -15.88 12.46
N LEU A 232 -4.47 -15.38 13.67
CA LEU A 232 -4.17 -14.01 14.06
C LEU A 232 -2.78 -13.94 14.69
N PRO A 233 -1.86 -13.08 14.19
CA PRO A 233 -0.55 -12.90 14.83
C PRO A 233 -0.71 -12.32 16.24
N CYS A 234 0.12 -12.80 17.18
CA CYS A 234 0.08 -12.34 18.56
C CYS A 234 1.27 -11.42 18.85
N TYR A 235 0.95 -10.22 19.35
CA TYR A 235 1.91 -9.23 19.77
C TYR A 235 1.83 -8.99 21.27
N GLN A 236 2.98 -8.90 21.93
CA GLN A 236 3.09 -8.49 23.33
C GLN A 236 4.16 -7.41 23.43
N GLU A 237 3.82 -6.28 24.04
CA GLU A 237 4.73 -5.14 24.20
C GLU A 237 5.44 -4.73 22.89
N GLY A 238 4.65 -4.72 21.80
CA GLY A 238 5.16 -4.40 20.47
C GLY A 238 6.00 -5.49 19.82
N GLU A 239 6.23 -6.64 20.46
CA GLU A 239 7.01 -7.73 19.86
C GLU A 239 6.11 -8.86 19.37
N LEU A 240 6.47 -9.45 18.21
CA LEU A 240 5.76 -10.60 17.65
C LEU A 240 6.13 -11.86 18.44
N VAL A 241 5.26 -12.27 19.36
CA VAL A 241 5.47 -13.48 20.19
C VAL A 241 4.97 -14.75 19.52
N ARG A 242 4.01 -14.62 18.59
CA ARG A 242 3.53 -15.72 17.76
C ARG A 242 3.21 -15.23 16.35
N GLY A 243 4.08 -15.57 15.41
CA GLY A 243 3.83 -15.40 13.99
C GLY A 243 2.94 -16.49 13.39
N ILE A 244 2.38 -16.22 12.23
CA ILE A 244 1.54 -17.13 11.47
C ILE A 244 2.24 -17.50 10.17
N ASP A 245 2.36 -18.80 9.90
CA ASP A 245 2.68 -19.26 8.55
C ASP A 245 1.38 -19.34 7.73
N PHE A 246 1.18 -18.35 6.87
CA PHE A 246 0.04 -18.30 5.95
C PHE A 246 0.21 -19.24 4.73
N GLY A 247 1.33 -19.97 4.68
CA GLY A 247 1.68 -20.90 3.61
C GLY A 247 2.07 -20.19 2.31
N ALA A 248 2.16 -20.98 1.23
CA ALA A 248 2.42 -20.46 -0.10
C ALA A 248 1.15 -19.78 -0.67
N VAL A 249 0.94 -18.51 -0.32
CA VAL A 249 -0.12 -17.68 -0.88
C VAL A 249 0.03 -17.67 -2.41
N LYS A 250 -0.97 -18.23 -3.10
CA LYS A 250 -1.00 -18.25 -4.55
C LYS A 250 -1.71 -17.01 -5.04
N TYR A 251 -1.50 -16.68 -6.31
CA TYR A 251 -2.36 -15.73 -6.98
C TYR A 251 -2.78 -16.26 -8.35
N PHE A 252 -3.96 -15.84 -8.79
CA PHE A 252 -4.43 -15.95 -10.15
C PHE A 252 -4.68 -14.55 -10.70
N LYS A 253 -4.67 -14.43 -12.02
CA LYS A 253 -4.84 -13.17 -12.71
C LYS A 253 -6.09 -13.24 -13.56
N GLU A 254 -7.07 -12.39 -13.25
CA GLU A 254 -8.32 -12.26 -14.00
C GLU A 254 -8.39 -10.82 -14.53
N PHE A 255 -8.51 -10.63 -15.85
CA PHE A 255 -8.58 -9.30 -16.49
C PHE A 255 -7.51 -8.28 -16.02
N ASP A 256 -6.26 -8.73 -15.88
CA ASP A 256 -5.15 -7.92 -15.36
C ASP A 256 -5.22 -7.51 -13.89
N ALA A 257 -6.14 -8.06 -13.11
CA ALA A 257 -6.20 -7.89 -11.67
C ALA A 257 -5.67 -9.13 -10.93
N PHE A 258 -5.07 -8.93 -9.76
CA PHE A 258 -4.52 -10.01 -8.94
C PHE A 258 -5.53 -10.52 -7.91
N HIS A 259 -5.68 -11.84 -7.85
CA HIS A 259 -6.52 -12.52 -6.88
C HIS A 259 -5.69 -13.49 -6.07
N TRP A 260 -5.60 -13.28 -4.76
CA TRP A 260 -4.82 -14.15 -3.89
C TRP A 260 -5.67 -15.29 -3.33
N HIS A 261 -5.00 -16.41 -3.06
CA HIS A 261 -5.57 -17.62 -2.47
C HIS A 261 -4.69 -18.11 -1.32
N PHE A 262 -5.31 -18.26 -0.16
CA PHE A 262 -4.72 -18.85 1.03
C PHE A 262 -5.07 -20.33 1.13
N PRO A 263 -4.09 -21.23 1.30
CA PRO A 263 -4.34 -22.67 1.42
C PRO A 263 -5.34 -23.04 2.53
N ASP A 264 -5.35 -22.25 3.60
CA ASP A 264 -6.15 -22.49 4.79
C ASP A 264 -7.54 -21.85 4.77
N ALA A 265 -7.91 -21.13 3.71
CA ALA A 265 -9.23 -20.51 3.58
C ALA A 265 -10.37 -21.54 3.72
N ARG A 266 -10.18 -22.75 3.17
CA ARG A 266 -11.14 -23.87 3.28
C ARG A 266 -11.38 -24.34 4.72
N LYS A 267 -10.39 -24.18 5.62
CA LYS A 267 -10.55 -24.54 7.03
C LYS A 267 -11.47 -23.57 7.76
N ILE A 268 -11.39 -22.29 7.41
CA ILE A 268 -12.30 -21.25 7.94
C ILE A 268 -13.67 -21.30 7.25
N GLN A 269 -13.73 -21.71 5.98
CA GLN A 269 -15.00 -21.91 5.27
C GLN A 269 -15.92 -22.90 6.01
N LYS A 270 -15.35 -23.93 6.64
CA LYS A 270 -16.13 -24.82 7.52
C LYS A 270 -16.76 -24.07 8.71
N ALA A 271 -16.04 -23.10 9.30
CA ALA A 271 -16.61 -22.25 10.35
C ALA A 271 -17.76 -21.38 9.82
N VAL A 272 -17.65 -20.92 8.56
CA VAL A 272 -18.71 -20.16 7.89
C VAL A 272 -19.96 -21.03 7.68
N GLU A 273 -19.79 -22.31 7.32
CA GLU A 273 -20.88 -23.28 7.21
C GLU A 273 -21.52 -23.59 8.57
N ASP A 274 -20.70 -23.79 9.61
CA ASP A 274 -21.14 -24.18 10.95
C ASP A 274 -21.83 -23.03 11.72
N TYR A 275 -21.33 -21.79 11.58
CA TYR A 275 -21.77 -20.65 12.38
C TYR A 275 -22.49 -19.56 11.57
N GLY A 276 -22.45 -19.59 10.25
CA GLY A 276 -22.98 -18.52 9.40
C GLY A 276 -21.94 -17.41 9.11
N PRO A 277 -21.97 -16.83 7.90
CA PRO A 277 -20.94 -15.91 7.42
C PRO A 277 -20.87 -14.62 8.22
N GLU A 278 -22.00 -14.06 8.65
CA GLU A 278 -22.05 -12.82 9.42
C GLU A 278 -21.45 -12.96 10.81
N HIS A 279 -21.62 -14.12 11.46
CA HIS A 279 -21.05 -14.39 12.78
C HIS A 279 -19.53 -14.57 12.71
N VAL A 280 -19.03 -15.23 11.66
CA VAL A 280 -17.59 -15.35 11.40
C VAL A 280 -16.97 -14.00 11.05
N ALA A 281 -17.62 -13.20 10.20
CA ALA A 281 -17.19 -11.84 9.89
C ALA A 281 -17.14 -10.95 11.14
N ALA A 282 -18.15 -11.03 12.00
CA ALA A 282 -18.20 -10.30 13.27
C ALA A 282 -17.05 -10.67 14.21
N GLU A 283 -16.73 -11.97 14.32
CA GLU A 283 -15.60 -12.42 15.14
C GLU A 283 -14.25 -11.97 14.57
N ALA A 284 -14.05 -12.11 13.26
CA ALA A 284 -12.81 -11.68 12.61
C ALA A 284 -12.58 -10.17 12.73
N GLN A 285 -13.62 -9.36 12.52
CA GLN A 285 -13.57 -7.91 12.68
C GLN A 285 -13.18 -7.55 14.12
N TYR A 286 -13.78 -8.18 15.13
CA TYR A 286 -13.41 -7.92 16.51
C TYR A 286 -11.96 -8.31 16.82
N LEU A 287 -11.53 -9.50 16.37
CA LEU A 287 -10.16 -9.99 16.62
C LEU A 287 -9.10 -9.06 16.00
N LEU A 288 -9.35 -8.59 14.78
CA LEU A 288 -8.51 -7.59 14.12
C LEU A 288 -8.47 -6.28 14.93
N GLU A 289 -9.64 -5.74 15.28
CA GLU A 289 -9.76 -4.48 16.00
C GLU A 289 -9.03 -4.50 17.34
N GLU A 290 -9.32 -5.48 18.19
CA GLU A 290 -8.74 -5.53 19.53
C GLU A 290 -7.22 -5.73 19.49
N SER A 291 -6.76 -6.63 18.62
CA SER A 291 -5.33 -6.99 18.57
C SER A 291 -4.49 -5.85 17.99
N LEU A 292 -4.97 -5.22 16.92
CA LEU A 292 -4.25 -4.09 16.32
C LEU A 292 -4.37 -2.83 17.18
N LEU A 293 -5.51 -2.58 17.83
CA LEU A 293 -5.63 -1.48 18.79
C LEU A 293 -4.68 -1.66 19.97
N GLN A 294 -4.56 -2.88 20.53
CA GLN A 294 -3.59 -3.18 21.59
C GLN A 294 -2.15 -2.92 21.14
N PHE A 295 -1.80 -3.33 19.91
CA PHE A 295 -0.48 -3.04 19.33
C PHE A 295 -0.23 -1.53 19.22
N ILE A 296 -1.21 -0.77 18.73
CA ILE A 296 -1.11 0.70 18.60
C ILE A 296 -0.96 1.35 19.97
N ARG A 297 -1.77 0.97 20.95
CA ARG A 297 -1.72 1.49 22.34
C ARG A 297 -0.32 1.34 22.94
N HIS A 298 0.29 0.17 22.77
CA HIS A 298 1.65 -0.06 23.27
C HIS A 298 2.63 0.99 22.72
N TRP A 299 2.66 1.20 21.41
CA TRP A 299 3.60 2.13 20.78
C TRP A 299 3.27 3.59 21.08
N VAL A 300 2.00 3.96 21.16
CA VAL A 300 1.56 5.31 21.57
C VAL A 300 2.05 5.63 22.98
N ILE A 301 1.89 4.70 23.93
CA ILE A 301 2.36 4.86 25.31
C ILE A 301 3.89 4.90 25.37
N LYS A 302 4.56 3.95 24.71
CA LYS A 302 6.02 3.80 24.73
C LYS A 302 6.74 5.02 24.14
N GLU A 303 6.25 5.54 23.03
CA GLU A 303 6.82 6.70 22.34
C GLU A 303 6.24 8.03 22.86
N GLN A 304 5.32 7.98 23.83
CA GLN A 304 4.61 9.16 24.39
C GLN A 304 4.00 10.03 23.28
N ALA A 305 3.44 9.37 22.26
CA ALA A 305 3.00 10.02 21.03
C ALA A 305 1.65 10.69 21.22
N LYS A 306 1.57 12.00 20.97
CA LYS A 306 0.31 12.76 20.94
C LYS A 306 -0.40 12.67 19.60
N ASN A 307 0.39 12.59 18.53
CA ASN A 307 -0.10 12.53 17.16
C ASN A 307 0.20 11.14 16.59
N LEU A 308 -0.82 10.49 16.02
CA LEU A 308 -0.71 9.22 15.33
C LEU A 308 -1.10 9.41 13.86
N ALA A 309 -0.24 8.95 12.94
CA ALA A 309 -0.51 8.90 11.52
C ALA A 309 -0.49 7.44 11.04
N THR A 310 -1.51 7.00 10.28
CA THR A 310 -1.58 5.61 9.82
C THR A 310 -1.79 5.50 8.30
N ALA A 311 -1.23 4.46 7.69
CA ALA A 311 -1.40 4.12 6.28
C ALA A 311 -1.30 2.60 6.05
N GLY A 312 -1.66 2.15 4.85
CA GLY A 312 -1.70 0.74 4.46
C GLY A 312 -3.13 0.18 4.42
N GLY A 313 -3.31 -0.91 3.68
CA GLY A 313 -4.63 -1.44 3.32
C GLY A 313 -5.53 -1.76 4.50
N VAL A 314 -4.97 -2.15 5.66
CA VAL A 314 -5.74 -2.48 6.87
C VAL A 314 -6.43 -1.25 7.46
N PHE A 315 -5.83 -0.06 7.34
CA PHE A 315 -6.42 1.19 7.83
C PHE A 315 -7.52 1.76 6.91
N LEU A 316 -7.92 1.05 5.84
CA LEU A 316 -9.19 1.31 5.17
C LEU A 316 -10.39 0.77 5.98
N ASN A 317 -10.13 0.02 7.04
CA ASN A 317 -11.16 -0.47 7.95
C ASN A 317 -11.70 0.67 8.84
N VAL A 318 -12.85 1.22 8.45
CA VAL A 318 -13.46 2.37 9.15
C VAL A 318 -13.89 2.07 10.58
N LYS A 319 -14.16 0.80 10.91
CA LYS A 319 -14.53 0.38 12.27
C LYS A 319 -13.33 0.34 13.21
N LEU A 320 -12.17 -0.14 12.73
CA LEU A 320 -10.90 0.00 13.43
C LEU A 320 -10.55 1.48 13.64
N ASN A 321 -10.65 2.29 12.59
CA ASN A 321 -10.36 3.72 12.67
C ASN A 321 -11.26 4.46 13.67
N GLN A 322 -12.55 4.09 13.73
CA GLN A 322 -13.47 4.59 14.75
C GLN A 322 -12.97 4.26 16.15
N LYS A 323 -12.57 3.01 16.42
CA LYS A 323 -12.04 2.61 17.72
C LYS A 323 -10.76 3.34 18.11
N ILE A 324 -9.86 3.59 17.16
CA ILE A 324 -8.64 4.37 17.40
C ILE A 324 -8.99 5.82 17.74
N LEU A 325 -9.97 6.42 17.04
CA LEU A 325 -10.41 7.79 17.30
C LEU A 325 -11.13 7.94 18.65
N GLU A 326 -11.88 6.93 19.07
CA GLU A 326 -12.56 6.88 20.37
C GLU A 326 -11.59 6.53 21.52
N ASP A 327 -10.36 6.13 21.21
CA ASP A 327 -9.34 5.82 22.20
C ASP A 327 -8.71 7.11 22.75
N THR A 328 -8.89 7.35 24.05
CA THR A 328 -8.39 8.55 24.73
C THR A 328 -6.85 8.66 24.79
N LEU A 329 -6.10 7.62 24.38
CA LEU A 329 -4.64 7.64 24.34
C LEU A 329 -4.08 8.43 23.15
N VAL A 330 -4.86 8.65 22.08
CA VAL A 330 -4.41 9.37 20.88
C VAL A 330 -5.06 10.77 20.88
N GLU A 331 -4.26 11.83 21.05
CA GLU A 331 -4.78 13.21 21.05
C GLU A 331 -5.23 13.63 19.65
N ASN A 332 -4.41 13.33 18.63
CA ASN A 332 -4.71 13.63 17.23
C ASN A 332 -4.44 12.42 16.35
N TYR A 333 -5.42 12.08 15.51
CA TYR A 333 -5.35 10.93 14.62
C TYR A 333 -5.50 11.33 13.15
N TYR A 334 -4.53 10.93 12.34
CA TYR A 334 -4.55 11.07 10.89
C TYR A 334 -4.49 9.72 10.19
N ILE A 335 -5.36 9.51 9.21
CA ILE A 335 -5.36 8.30 8.36
C ILE A 335 -5.18 8.75 6.92
N PHE A 336 -4.15 8.20 6.27
CA PHE A 336 -4.00 8.37 4.83
C PHE A 336 -5.03 7.51 4.09
N ARG A 337 -5.80 8.13 3.18
CA ARG A 337 -7.07 7.57 2.66
C ARG A 337 -6.94 6.82 1.33
N MET A 338 -5.74 6.63 0.78
CA MET A 338 -5.58 6.04 -0.56
C MET A 338 -4.84 4.71 -0.55
N ARG A 339 -5.27 3.86 -1.48
CA ARG A 339 -4.72 2.52 -1.76
C ARG A 339 -3.51 2.57 -2.67
N VAL A 340 -3.48 3.52 -3.59
CA VAL A 340 -2.30 3.79 -4.42
C VAL A 340 -1.22 4.32 -3.49
N THR A 341 -0.14 3.57 -3.40
CA THR A 341 1.06 4.00 -2.71
C THR A 341 1.58 5.24 -3.45
N LEU A 342 1.37 6.44 -2.87
CA LEU A 342 2.16 7.60 -3.28
C LEU A 342 3.62 7.24 -3.04
N ALA A 343 4.41 7.16 -4.10
CA ALA A 343 5.85 7.06 -3.99
C ALA A 343 6.41 8.42 -3.53
N LEU A 344 6.03 8.84 -2.33
CA LEU A 344 6.58 9.97 -1.62
C LEU A 344 7.91 9.51 -1.04
N HIS A 345 9.01 9.94 -1.65
CA HIS A 345 10.31 9.90 -0.99
C HIS A 345 10.72 11.31 -0.62
N TRP A 346 10.43 11.67 0.61
CA TRP A 346 11.06 12.80 1.28
C TRP A 346 11.63 12.24 2.59
N GLY A 347 12.83 12.64 2.99
CA GLY A 347 13.31 12.45 4.36
C GLY A 347 13.85 11.08 4.80
N LEU A 348 14.58 10.33 3.97
CA LEU A 348 15.58 9.35 4.47
C LEU A 348 17.01 9.89 4.26
N PRO A 349 17.56 10.69 5.19
CA PRO A 349 18.94 11.19 5.12
C PRO A 349 19.99 10.07 5.02
N SER A 350 19.66 8.86 5.49
CA SER A 350 20.63 7.76 5.62
C SER A 350 20.97 7.03 4.33
N ARG A 351 20.09 7.05 3.30
CA ARG A 351 20.38 6.40 2.00
C ARG A 351 20.84 7.39 0.92
N TYR A 352 20.43 8.66 1.00
CA TYR A 352 20.82 9.69 0.02
C TYR A 352 21.03 11.06 0.70
N PRO A 353 22.14 11.27 1.42
CA PRO A 353 22.37 12.47 2.23
C PRO A 353 22.47 13.78 1.42
N ASN A 354 22.60 13.72 0.09
CA ASN A 354 22.92 14.87 -0.76
C ASN A 354 21.80 15.27 -1.74
N ILE A 355 20.57 14.75 -1.61
CA ILE A 355 19.55 14.92 -2.67
C ILE A 355 18.45 15.95 -2.35
N PHE A 356 18.24 16.39 -1.09
CA PHE A 356 17.07 17.22 -0.77
C PHE A 356 17.39 18.49 0.04
N PRO A 357 16.94 19.68 -0.40
CA PRO A 357 16.96 20.90 0.41
C PRO A 357 15.87 20.87 1.49
N GLU A 358 16.07 21.65 2.55
CA GLU A 358 15.31 21.68 3.79
C GLU A 358 13.80 21.96 3.65
N LYS A 359 13.02 21.37 4.57
CA LYS A 359 11.66 21.75 5.04
C LYS A 359 10.63 22.13 3.98
N VAL A 360 9.76 21.18 3.59
CA VAL A 360 8.47 21.49 2.95
C VAL A 360 7.34 20.73 3.64
N LEU A 361 6.39 21.46 4.21
CA LEU A 361 5.09 20.95 4.66
C LEU A 361 4.15 20.89 3.45
N LEU A 362 3.55 19.73 3.15
CA LEU A 362 2.54 19.63 2.10
C LEU A 362 1.30 20.44 2.52
N LYS A 363 0.84 21.37 1.69
CA LYS A 363 -0.44 22.08 1.87
C LYS A 363 -1.39 21.76 0.72
N GLY A 364 -2.61 21.35 1.06
CA GLY A 364 -3.75 21.29 0.15
C GLY A 364 -3.84 20.00 -0.67
N LEU A 365 -5.04 19.39 -0.68
CA LEU A 365 -5.42 18.32 -1.58
C LEU A 365 -6.53 18.89 -2.47
N THR A 366 -6.30 19.02 -3.77
CA THR A 366 -7.39 19.28 -4.73
C THR A 366 -7.80 17.94 -5.33
N ILE A 367 -8.90 17.38 -4.83
CA ILE A 367 -9.50 16.16 -5.40
C ILE A 367 -10.29 16.59 -6.64
N CYS A 368 -9.75 16.34 -7.83
CA CYS A 368 -10.54 16.41 -9.06
C CYS A 368 -11.35 15.11 -9.19
N ILE A 369 -12.55 15.10 -8.63
CA ILE A 369 -13.62 14.20 -9.10
C ILE A 369 -14.00 14.71 -10.50
N GLY A 370 -14.09 13.80 -11.47
CA GLY A 370 -14.15 14.11 -12.91
C GLY A 370 -15.13 15.21 -13.35
N ASP A 371 -14.83 15.77 -14.52
CA ASP A 371 -15.58 16.76 -15.31
C ASP A 371 -16.68 17.57 -14.59
N PRO A 372 -16.42 18.86 -14.25
CA PRO A 372 -17.41 19.77 -13.66
C PRO A 372 -18.69 19.95 -14.48
N SER A 373 -18.69 19.58 -15.77
CA SER A 373 -19.85 19.76 -16.66
C SER A 373 -20.97 18.73 -16.48
N MET A 374 -20.77 17.66 -15.69
CA MET A 374 -21.79 16.63 -15.45
C MET A 374 -22.51 16.72 -14.09
N ALA A 375 -22.22 17.73 -13.27
CA ALA A 375 -22.77 17.89 -11.92
C ALA A 375 -24.08 18.71 -11.86
N THR A 376 -25.09 18.37 -12.66
CA THR A 376 -26.46 18.85 -12.42
C THR A 376 -27.49 17.73 -12.58
N MET A 377 -27.60 16.89 -11.56
CA MET A 377 -28.78 16.06 -11.36
C MET A 377 -29.28 16.27 -9.94
N LYS A 378 -30.31 17.12 -9.80
CA LYS A 378 -31.03 17.36 -8.54
C LYS A 378 -31.75 16.07 -8.13
N LEU A 379 -31.27 15.38 -7.10
CA LEU A 379 -32.07 14.39 -6.39
C LEU A 379 -33.19 15.11 -5.62
N LYS A 380 -34.43 14.97 -6.09
CA LYS A 380 -35.63 15.17 -5.27
C LYS A 380 -35.87 13.87 -4.50
N LEU A 381 -35.85 13.98 -3.18
CA LEU A 381 -36.32 12.95 -2.26
C LEU A 381 -37.83 12.72 -2.49
N PHE A 382 -38.21 11.47 -2.70
CA PHE A 382 -39.49 10.88 -2.34
C PHE A 382 -39.22 9.64 -1.51
#